data_AF-A0A182G207-F1
#
_entry.id   AF-A0A182G207-F1
#
_cell.length_a   1.000
_cell.length_b   1.000
_cell.length_c   1.000
_cell.angle_alpha   90.00
_cell.angle_beta   90.00
_cell.angle_gamma   90.00
#
_symmetry.space_group_name_H-M   'P 1'
#
loop_
_entity.id
_entity.type
_entity.pdbx_description
1 polymer ?
#
loop_
_entity_poly.entity_id
_entity_poly.type
_entity_poly.pdbx_seq_one_letter_code
_entity_poly.pdbx_strand_id
1 'polypeptide(L)'
;MIECCIHLCPSNSFRGRLSFYRFPVIRSDENRQASIERRAAWIQAVGKKNIDWDLAVICGKHFYSGRPSQLHETDSADWVPSLELNGAERNQNATTRTAVGENEAATAAAVPRIAPGSLVTSSVVLAAVAKSKAAQQRESKENLIRR
;
A
#
# COMPACT_ATOMS: atom_id res chain seq x y z
N MET A 1 -23.28 11.24 14.67
CA MET A 1 -22.24 10.22 14.95
C MET A 1 -21.45 10.03 13.67
N ILE A 2 -20.12 9.99 13.72
CA ILE A 2 -19.29 9.81 12.52
C ILE A 2 -18.85 8.35 12.44
N GLU A 3 -19.11 7.71 11.31
CA GLU A 3 -18.80 6.30 11.03
C GLU A 3 -17.92 6.18 9.78
N CYS A 4 -17.01 5.20 9.79
CA CYS A 4 -16.18 4.92 8.63
C CYS A 4 -17.01 4.34 7.48
N CYS A 5 -16.85 4.86 6.26
CA CYS A 5 -17.64 4.43 5.11
C CYS A 5 -17.19 3.08 4.51
N ILE A 6 -16.01 2.59 4.89
CA ILE A 6 -15.47 1.29 4.47
C ILE A 6 -16.37 0.14 4.96
N HIS A 7 -16.59 -0.83 4.08
CA HIS A 7 -17.43 -2.00 4.37
C HIS A 7 -16.92 -2.76 5.61
N LEU A 8 -17.86 -3.09 6.52
CA LEU A 8 -17.61 -3.85 7.75
C LEU A 8 -16.61 -3.21 8.74
N CYS A 9 -16.25 -1.93 8.59
CA CYS A 9 -15.38 -1.25 9.55
C CYS A 9 -16.17 -0.88 10.83
N PRO A 10 -15.81 -1.39 12.02
CA PRO A 10 -16.50 -1.07 13.28
C PRO A 10 -16.04 0.27 13.89
N SER A 11 -15.23 1.04 13.16
CA SER A 11 -14.60 2.26 13.66
C SER A 11 -15.57 3.43 13.57
N ASN A 12 -15.85 4.04 14.72
CA ASN A 12 -16.70 5.22 14.84
C ASN A 12 -16.08 6.25 15.80
N SER A 13 -16.58 7.48 15.75
CA SER A 13 -16.05 8.60 16.54
C SER A 13 -16.25 8.43 18.04
N PHE A 14 -17.16 7.55 18.48
CA PHE A 14 -17.47 7.36 19.89
C PHE A 14 -16.30 6.74 20.67
N ARG A 15 -15.50 5.87 20.04
CA ARG A 15 -14.34 5.24 20.70
C ARG A 15 -13.10 6.14 20.81
N GLY A 16 -13.11 7.34 20.23
CA GLY A 16 -12.13 8.42 20.43
C GLY A 16 -10.66 8.15 20.04
N ARG A 17 -10.29 6.94 19.62
CA ARG A 17 -8.89 6.55 19.38
C ARG A 17 -8.41 6.69 17.93
N LEU A 18 -9.26 7.15 17.02
CA LEU A 18 -8.98 7.17 15.59
C LEU A 18 -9.31 8.53 15.00
N SER A 19 -8.45 8.98 14.09
CA SER A 19 -8.72 10.11 13.22
C SER A 19 -9.61 9.69 12.06
N PHE A 20 -10.52 10.58 11.67
CA PHE A 20 -11.40 10.41 10.52
C PHE A 20 -11.06 11.46 9.47
N TYR A 21 -10.89 11.02 8.24
CA TYR A 21 -10.51 11.86 7.11
C TYR A 21 -11.64 11.87 6.08
N ARG A 22 -12.01 13.07 5.64
CA ARG A 22 -12.99 13.26 4.57
C ARG A 22 -12.37 12.96 3.21
N PHE A 23 -13.24 12.68 2.24
CA PHE A 23 -12.80 12.56 0.86
C PHE A 23 -12.17 13.88 0.37
N PRO A 24 -11.15 13.82 -0.49
CA PRO A 24 -10.54 15.01 -1.05
C PRO A 24 -11.56 15.91 -1.74
N VAL A 25 -11.52 17.20 -1.41
CA VAL A 25 -12.32 18.22 -2.09
C VAL A 25 -11.67 18.53 -3.43
N ILE A 26 -12.46 18.60 -4.49
CA ILE A 26 -11.97 19.00 -5.82
C ILE A 26 -11.66 20.49 -5.76
N ARG A 27 -10.36 20.83 -5.83
CA ARG A 27 -9.90 22.20 -5.86
C ARG A 27 -10.07 22.80 -7.26
N SER A 28 -10.14 24.13 -7.34
CA SER A 28 -10.19 24.88 -8.61
C SER A 28 -8.83 25.53 -8.96
N ASP A 29 -7.76 25.10 -8.30
CA ASP A 29 -6.40 25.59 -8.49
C ASP A 29 -5.65 24.77 -9.57
N GLU A 30 -4.36 25.03 -9.73
CA GLU A 30 -3.45 24.24 -10.59
C GLU A 30 -3.45 22.73 -10.25
N ASN A 31 -3.81 22.37 -9.02
CA ASN A 31 -3.88 21.00 -8.54
C ASN A 31 -5.29 20.39 -8.67
N ARG A 32 -6.18 21.02 -9.46
CA ARG A 32 -7.53 20.51 -9.74
C ARG A 32 -7.51 19.08 -10.27
N GLN A 33 -6.64 18.82 -11.25
CA GLN A 33 -6.54 17.50 -11.89
C GLN A 33 -6.13 16.41 -10.89
N ALA A 34 -5.07 16.66 -10.12
CA ALA A 34 -4.60 15.74 -9.07
C ALA A 34 -5.68 15.50 -7.99
N SER A 35 -6.45 16.53 -7.64
CA SER A 35 -7.55 16.40 -6.67
C SER A 35 -8.69 15.51 -7.19
N ILE A 36 -9.04 15.62 -8.48
CA ILE A 36 -10.04 14.79 -9.14
C ILE A 36 -9.57 13.34 -9.18
N GLU A 37 -8.34 13.11 -9.61
CA GLU A 37 -7.74 11.77 -9.69
C GLU A 37 -7.68 11.10 -8.32
N ARG A 38 -7.24 11.84 -7.30
CA ARG A 38 -7.21 11.33 -5.93
C ARG A 38 -8.60 10.95 -5.45
N ARG A 39 -9.59 11.82 -5.66
CA ARG A 39 -10.97 11.57 -5.25
C ARG A 39 -11.54 10.34 -5.96
N ALA A 40 -11.30 10.20 -7.27
CA ALA A 40 -11.72 9.05 -8.05
C ALA A 40 -11.07 7.74 -7.54
N ALA A 41 -9.76 7.77 -7.25
CA ALA A 41 -9.04 6.61 -6.71
C ALA A 41 -9.58 6.19 -5.34
N TRP A 42 -9.93 7.14 -4.47
CA TRP A 42 -10.56 6.82 -3.18
C TRP A 42 -11.94 6.19 -3.37
N ILE A 43 -12.77 6.72 -4.27
CA ILE A 43 -14.09 6.16 -4.57
C ILE A 43 -13.98 4.72 -5.10
N GLN A 44 -13.02 4.49 -6.00
CA GLN A 44 -12.73 3.17 -6.54
C GLN A 44 -12.25 2.20 -5.47
N ALA A 45 -11.38 2.65 -4.55
CA ALA A 45 -10.89 1.82 -3.45
C ALA A 45 -12.01 1.39 -2.49
N VAL A 46 -12.96 2.28 -2.19
CA VAL A 46 -14.10 1.93 -1.31
C VAL A 46 -15.09 1.00 -2.02
N GLY A 47 -15.31 1.20 -3.33
CA GLY A 47 -16.17 0.32 -4.14
C GLY A 47 -17.66 0.31 -3.75
N LYS A 48 -18.08 1.14 -2.79
CA LYS A 48 -19.46 1.19 -2.29
C LYS A 48 -20.33 2.06 -3.20
N LYS A 49 -21.58 1.64 -3.42
CA LYS A 49 -22.60 2.38 -4.18
C LYS A 49 -23.55 3.09 -3.20
N ASN A 50 -24.21 4.16 -3.66
CA ASN A 50 -25.23 4.92 -2.91
C ASN A 50 -24.72 5.58 -1.62
N ILE A 51 -23.59 6.28 -1.70
CA ILE A 51 -23.05 7.11 -0.60
C ILE A 51 -22.87 8.54 -1.07
N ASP A 52 -23.19 9.48 -0.18
CA ASP A 52 -22.81 10.88 -0.31
C ASP A 52 -21.31 11.05 0.02
N TRP A 53 -20.48 11.06 -1.03
CA TRP A 53 -19.02 11.11 -0.89
C TRP A 53 -18.50 12.36 -0.18
N ASP A 54 -19.26 13.46 -0.18
CA ASP A 54 -18.88 14.70 0.52
C ASP A 54 -19.05 14.61 2.04
N LEU A 55 -19.95 13.75 2.51
CA LEU A 55 -20.17 13.48 3.94
C LEU A 55 -19.44 12.23 4.42
N ALA A 56 -19.02 11.37 3.49
CA ALA A 56 -18.29 10.15 3.78
C ALA A 56 -16.92 10.44 4.41
N VAL A 57 -16.54 9.60 5.38
CA VAL A 57 -15.23 9.64 6.02
C VAL A 57 -14.60 8.26 6.07
N ILE A 58 -13.27 8.24 6.09
CA ILE A 58 -12.46 7.03 6.24
C ILE A 58 -11.63 7.18 7.52
N CYS A 59 -11.59 6.13 8.34
CA CYS A 59 -10.76 6.13 9.54
C CYS A 59 -9.28 5.88 9.22
N GLY A 60 -8.39 6.35 10.07
CA GLY A 60 -6.94 6.25 9.88
C GLY A 60 -6.39 4.82 9.67
N LYS A 61 -7.10 3.78 10.11
CA LYS A 61 -6.66 2.37 9.96
C LYS A 61 -6.48 1.93 8.51
N HIS A 62 -7.15 2.59 7.57
CA HIS A 62 -7.09 2.26 6.15
C HIS A 62 -5.86 2.87 5.45
N PHE A 63 -5.02 3.58 6.20
CA PHE A 63 -3.74 4.14 5.79
C PHE A 63 -2.63 3.51 6.64
N TYR A 64 -1.50 3.20 6.01
CA TYR A 64 -0.31 2.66 6.65
C TYR A 64 0.22 3.58 7.75
N SER A 65 0.31 4.89 7.49
CA SER A 65 0.74 5.88 8.49
C SER A 65 -0.39 6.34 9.44
N GLY A 66 -1.59 5.78 9.35
CA GLY A 66 -2.74 6.26 10.11
C GLY A 66 -3.35 7.57 9.57
N ARG A 67 -2.82 8.09 8.46
CA ARG A 67 -3.24 9.35 7.82
C ARG A 67 -2.95 9.32 6.31
N PRO A 68 -3.74 10.03 5.50
CA PRO A 68 -3.49 10.15 4.07
C PRO A 68 -2.28 11.05 3.77
N SER A 69 -1.54 10.74 2.69
CA SER A 69 -0.40 11.55 2.21
C SER A 69 -0.82 12.94 1.69
N GLN A 70 0.16 13.82 1.46
CA GLN A 70 -0.08 15.16 0.89
C GLN A 70 -0.40 15.12 -0.61
N LEU A 71 -1.11 16.15 -1.12
CA LEU A 71 -1.68 16.17 -2.48
C LEU A 71 -0.67 15.89 -3.62
N HIS A 72 0.59 16.22 -3.41
CA HIS A 72 1.67 16.08 -4.39
C HIS A 72 2.45 14.76 -4.25
N GLU A 73 2.22 13.99 -3.19
CA GLU A 73 2.91 12.73 -2.92
C GLU A 73 2.13 11.55 -3.53
N THR A 74 1.99 11.56 -4.86
CA THR A 74 1.24 10.53 -5.60
C THR A 74 1.85 9.14 -5.51
N ASP A 75 3.17 9.06 -5.25
CA ASP A 75 3.93 7.82 -5.16
C ASP A 75 3.84 7.15 -3.78
N SER A 76 3.26 7.84 -2.79
CA SER A 76 3.11 7.30 -1.43
C SER A 76 2.05 6.21 -1.37
N ALA A 77 2.33 5.13 -0.65
CA ALA A 77 1.35 4.06 -0.40
C ALA A 77 0.10 4.56 0.37
N ASP A 78 0.24 5.65 1.13
CA ASP A 78 -0.83 6.34 1.86
C ASP A 78 -1.62 7.36 1.03
N TRP A 79 -1.33 7.46 -0.27
CA TRP A 79 -2.01 8.37 -1.18
C TRP A 79 -3.51 8.06 -1.31
N VAL A 80 -3.82 6.77 -1.36
CA VAL A 80 -5.15 6.16 -1.48
C VAL A 80 -5.32 5.15 -0.35
N PRO A 81 -6.50 5.05 0.28
CA PRO A 81 -6.75 4.00 1.26
C PRO A 81 -6.59 2.63 0.60
N SER A 82 -5.68 1.82 1.12
CA SER A 82 -5.32 0.51 0.54
C SER A 82 -5.46 -0.63 1.54
N LEU A 83 -5.49 -0.34 2.84
CA LEU A 83 -5.56 -1.35 3.90
C LEU A 83 -7.00 -1.72 4.26
N GLU A 84 -7.24 -3.02 4.44
CA GLU A 84 -8.47 -3.59 5.03
C GLU A 84 -9.78 -3.09 4.41
N LEU A 85 -9.81 -2.85 3.09
CA LEU A 85 -10.97 -2.29 2.39
C LEU A 85 -12.20 -3.23 2.38
N ASN A 86 -11.97 -4.54 2.47
CA ASN A 86 -12.99 -5.57 2.31
C ASN A 86 -13.25 -6.38 3.59
N GLY A 87 -12.86 -5.88 4.76
CA GLY A 87 -13.04 -6.62 6.02
C GLY A 87 -12.29 -7.95 6.01
N ALA A 88 -11.07 -7.97 5.45
CA ALA A 88 -10.21 -9.15 5.47
C ALA A 88 -10.09 -9.64 6.92
N GLU A 89 -10.34 -10.93 7.08
CA GLU A 89 -10.52 -11.63 8.34
C GLU A 89 -9.49 -11.17 9.37
N ARG A 90 -9.97 -10.77 10.56
CA ARG A 90 -9.13 -10.45 11.71
C ARG A 90 -8.30 -11.69 12.06
N ASN A 91 -7.14 -11.84 11.46
CA ASN A 91 -6.19 -12.86 11.85
C ASN A 91 -5.52 -12.35 13.14
N GLN A 92 -6.06 -12.79 14.27
CA GLN A 92 -5.60 -12.42 15.61
C GLN A 92 -4.25 -13.08 15.91
N ASN A 93 -3.20 -12.70 15.17
CA ASN A 93 -1.82 -13.09 15.48
C ASN A 93 -0.98 -11.91 15.99
N ALA A 94 -1.61 -10.94 16.65
CA ALA A 94 -0.93 -9.90 17.44
C ALA A 94 -1.04 -10.20 18.95
N THR A 95 -0.55 -11.37 19.36
CA THR A 95 0.08 -11.60 20.66
C THR A 95 1.54 -11.88 20.29
N THR A 96 2.52 -11.03 20.60
CA THR A 96 3.10 -10.92 21.93
C THR A 96 3.92 -9.63 22.03
N ARG A 97 3.92 -9.07 23.25
CA ARG A 97 4.72 -7.96 23.77
C ARG A 97 6.22 -8.22 23.52
N THR A 98 7.10 -7.22 23.45
CA THR A 98 7.72 -6.66 24.65
C THR A 98 8.64 -5.49 24.28
N ALA A 99 8.43 -4.35 24.95
CA ALA A 99 9.45 -3.35 25.18
C ALA A 99 10.37 -3.83 26.30
N VAL A 100 11.65 -4.05 26.01
CA VAL A 100 12.77 -3.90 26.95
C VAL A 100 13.95 -3.43 26.11
N GLY A 101 14.41 -2.20 26.34
CA GLY A 101 15.79 -1.85 26.07
C GLY A 101 16.64 -2.37 27.22
N GLU A 102 17.86 -2.80 26.93
CA GLU A 102 19.08 -2.57 27.72
C GLU A 102 20.25 -3.37 27.11
N ASN A 103 21.32 -2.62 26.90
CA ASN A 103 22.72 -2.91 26.66
C ASN A 103 23.32 -4.09 27.46
N GLU A 104 24.28 -4.83 26.86
CA GLU A 104 25.70 -4.94 27.29
C GLU A 104 26.42 -6.15 26.67
N ALA A 105 27.73 -5.98 26.50
CA ALA A 105 28.69 -6.82 25.79
C ALA A 105 29.27 -7.96 26.65
N ALA A 106 29.85 -8.99 26.00
CA ALA A 106 31.16 -9.60 26.31
C ALA A 106 31.30 -11.06 25.79
N THR A 107 32.31 -11.25 24.93
CA THR A 107 33.41 -12.23 25.09
C THR A 107 33.21 -13.75 24.85
N ALA A 108 33.98 -14.21 23.87
CA ALA A 108 34.76 -15.46 23.76
C ALA A 108 34.07 -16.84 23.54
N ALA A 109 34.34 -17.37 22.34
CA ALA A 109 35.02 -18.63 22.06
C ALA A 109 34.64 -19.92 22.82
N ALA A 110 34.12 -20.92 22.08
CA ALA A 110 34.80 -22.19 21.78
C ALA A 110 33.83 -23.26 21.23
N VAL A 111 34.13 -23.72 20.02
CA VAL A 111 33.63 -24.92 19.28
C VAL A 111 34.21 -26.17 19.99
N PRO A 112 33.67 -27.44 19.94
CA PRO A 112 33.61 -28.16 18.65
C PRO A 112 32.72 -29.45 18.46
N ARG A 113 32.69 -29.90 17.16
CA ARG A 113 32.59 -31.29 16.60
C ARG A 113 31.20 -31.92 16.32
N ILE A 114 30.90 -32.71 15.27
CA ILE A 114 31.49 -33.29 14.02
C ILE A 114 30.26 -33.86 13.21
N ALA A 115 29.96 -33.44 11.96
CA ALA A 115 30.11 -34.11 10.62
C ALA A 115 29.22 -35.37 10.33
N PRO A 116 29.08 -35.90 9.08
CA PRO A 116 29.14 -35.35 7.70
C PRO A 116 27.97 -35.81 6.76
N GLY A 117 27.94 -35.29 5.52
CA GLY A 117 27.13 -35.78 4.38
C GLY A 117 25.86 -34.95 4.15
N SER A 118 25.44 -34.53 2.96
CA SER A 118 25.66 -35.02 1.60
C SER A 118 25.33 -33.87 0.62
N LEU A 119 26.14 -33.76 -0.45
CA LEU A 119 25.82 -33.44 -1.85
C LEU A 119 24.41 -32.80 -2.07
N VAL A 120 24.25 -31.66 -2.76
CA VAL A 120 24.52 -31.52 -4.20
C VAL A 120 24.41 -30.06 -4.70
N THR A 121 25.32 -29.74 -5.62
CA THR A 121 25.21 -28.91 -6.83
C THR A 121 24.79 -27.44 -6.75
N SER A 122 25.81 -26.59 -6.87
CA SER A 122 25.75 -25.29 -7.55
C SER A 122 25.28 -25.43 -9.00
N SER A 123 24.35 -24.57 -9.40
CA SER A 123 24.24 -24.12 -10.78
C SER A 123 24.30 -22.60 -10.79
N VAL A 124 25.50 -22.11 -11.10
CA VAL A 124 25.73 -20.77 -11.62
C VAL A 124 25.37 -20.83 -13.10
N VAL A 125 24.37 -20.07 -13.56
CA VAL A 125 24.27 -19.71 -14.98
C VAL A 125 23.84 -18.26 -15.13
N LEU A 126 24.83 -17.46 -15.53
CA LEU A 126 24.84 -16.36 -16.50
C LEU A 126 23.53 -15.63 -16.86
N ALA A 127 23.60 -14.31 -16.63
CA ALA A 127 23.44 -13.23 -17.62
C ALA A 127 22.41 -13.37 -18.76
N ALA A 128 21.45 -12.43 -18.80
CA ALA A 128 21.08 -11.73 -20.04
C ALA A 128 20.29 -10.45 -19.74
N VAL A 129 20.93 -9.31 -19.98
CA VAL A 129 20.28 -8.03 -20.30
C VAL A 129 19.54 -8.19 -21.62
N ALA A 130 18.24 -7.88 -21.66
CA ALA A 130 17.53 -7.66 -22.92
C ALA A 130 16.42 -6.60 -22.74
N LYS A 131 16.50 -5.58 -23.60
CA LYS A 131 15.66 -4.39 -23.68
C LYS A 131 14.29 -4.67 -24.31
N SER A 132 13.28 -3.94 -23.83
CA SER A 132 12.18 -3.27 -24.57
C SER A 132 11.23 -4.04 -25.51
N LYS A 133 9.91 -3.99 -25.23
CA LYS A 133 8.82 -4.43 -26.14
C LYS A 133 7.72 -3.37 -26.41
N ALA A 134 8.02 -2.07 -26.30
CA ALA A 134 7.03 -1.01 -26.56
C ALA A 134 7.25 -0.22 -27.87
N ALA A 135 8.38 -0.41 -28.57
CA ALA A 135 8.73 0.39 -29.75
C ALA A 135 8.46 -0.28 -31.12
N GLN A 136 8.27 -1.60 -31.16
CA GLN A 136 8.25 -2.35 -32.43
C GLN A 136 6.87 -2.42 -33.12
N GLN A 137 5.81 -1.85 -32.53
CA GLN A 137 4.44 -1.93 -33.08
C GLN A 137 3.97 -0.66 -33.82
N ARG A 138 4.78 0.40 -33.89
CA ARG A 138 4.41 1.63 -34.61
C ARG A 138 4.87 1.64 -36.07
N GLU A 139 5.99 1.01 -36.38
CA GLU A 139 6.56 1.04 -37.74
C GLU A 139 5.75 0.19 -38.75
N SER A 140 5.05 -0.85 -38.29
CA SER A 140 4.19 -1.67 -39.15
C SER A 140 2.88 -0.98 -39.55
N LYS A 141 2.44 0.04 -38.81
CA LYS A 141 1.21 0.79 -39.12
C LYS A 141 1.46 1.96 -40.07
N GLU A 142 2.67 2.52 -40.05
CA GLU A 142 3.03 3.65 -40.92
C GLU A 142 3.39 3.22 -42.35
N ASN A 143 3.89 1.99 -42.55
CA ASN A 143 4.14 1.44 -43.88
C ASN A 143 2.85 0.98 -44.61
N LEU A 144 1.73 0.86 -43.88
CA LEU A 144 0.42 0.61 -44.51
C LEU A 144 -0.20 1.90 -45.10
N ILE A 145 0.37 3.07 -44.82
CA ILE A 145 -0.11 4.38 -45.31
C ILE A 145 0.55 4.76 -46.66
N ARG A 146 1.46 3.94 -47.22
CA ARG A 146 2.24 4.30 -48.43
C ARG A 146 2.23 3.25 -49.58
N ARG A 147 1.10 2.60 -49.85
CA ARG A 147 0.91 1.76 -51.06
C ARG A 147 -0.34 2.15 -51.83
#